data_AF-X1GPN3-F1
#
_entry.id   AF-X1GPN3-F1
#
_cell.length_a   1.000
_cell.length_b   1.000
_cell.length_c   1.000
_cell.angle_alpha   90.00
_cell.angle_beta   90.00
_cell.angle_gamma   90.00
#
_symmetry.space_group_name_H-M   'P 1'
#
loop_
_entity.id
_entity.type
_entity.pdbx_description
1 polymer ?
#
loop_
_entity_poly.entity_id
_entity_poly.type
_entity_poly.pdbx_seq_one_letter_code
_entity_poly.pdbx_strand_id
1 'polypeptide(L)'
;MSYTLNEATFTYLDEKKVPRHIIDALTSVSWPEQMDKEPFITKIKQVSPKIKKRYIDMIVEAAGLTWYQEKNSSEKIKILVSDAAKQFSGITELNALCWIHEERHYKNLIPIFDLHKKQLK
;
A
#
# COMPACT_ATOMS: atom_id res chain seq x y z
N MET A 1 -7.92 10.01 8.28
CA MET A 1 -6.80 9.06 8.18
C MET A 1 -5.58 9.79 8.67
N SER A 2 -4.79 9.13 9.52
CA SER A 2 -3.64 9.77 10.16
C SER A 2 -2.35 9.03 9.83
N TYR A 3 -1.25 9.68 10.16
CA TYR A 3 0.09 9.28 9.76
C TYR A 3 1.01 9.36 10.96
N THR A 4 1.87 8.35 11.11
CA THR A 4 3.00 8.36 12.04
C THR A 4 4.14 7.52 11.47
N LEU A 5 5.34 7.69 12.00
CA LEU A 5 6.48 6.83 11.68
C LEU A 5 6.76 5.92 12.88
N ASN A 6 6.43 4.64 12.72
CA ASN A 6 6.73 3.58 13.68
C ASN A 6 7.77 2.61 13.09
N GLU A 7 8.14 1.58 13.84
CA GLU A 7 9.09 0.56 13.41
C GLU A 7 8.64 -0.11 12.10
N ALA A 8 7.36 -0.47 11.99
CA ALA A 8 6.80 -1.07 10.78
C ALA A 8 6.92 -0.13 9.56
N THR A 9 6.79 1.19 9.76
CA THR A 9 6.97 2.17 8.67
C THR A 9 8.39 2.09 8.12
N PHE A 10 9.40 2.01 8.99
CA PHE A 10 10.80 1.96 8.56
C PHE A 10 11.13 0.63 7.86
N THR A 11 10.58 -0.50 8.32
CA THR A 11 10.68 -1.78 7.61
C THR A 11 10.13 -1.67 6.19
N TYR A 12 8.93 -1.08 6.02
CA TYR A 12 8.34 -0.86 4.70
C TYR A 12 9.21 0.02 3.80
N LEU A 13 9.79 1.10 4.33
CA LEU A 13 10.64 2.00 3.57
C LEU A 13 11.94 1.32 3.12
N ASP A 14 12.50 0.43 3.94
CA ASP A 14 13.69 -0.35 3.60
C ASP A 14 13.40 -1.37 2.49
N GLU A 15 12.28 -2.10 2.58
CA GLU A 15 11.81 -3.03 1.52
C GLU A 15 11.59 -2.33 0.17
N LYS A 16 11.08 -1.09 0.19
CA LYS A 16 10.89 -0.25 -1.00
C LYS A 16 12.17 0.42 -1.48
N LYS A 17 13.32 0.15 -0.84
CA LYS A 17 14.65 0.69 -1.19
C LYS A 17 14.68 2.22 -1.18
N VAL A 18 14.02 2.84 -0.20
CA VAL A 18 14.15 4.28 0.02
C VAL A 18 15.61 4.60 0.41
N PRO A 19 16.25 5.62 -0.20
CA PRO A 19 17.64 5.94 0.07
C PRO A 19 17.94 6.13 1.55
N ARG A 20 19.07 5.58 1.99
CA ARG A 20 19.43 5.55 3.42
C ARG A 20 19.48 6.93 4.06
N HIS A 21 20.03 7.94 3.37
CA HIS A 21 20.07 9.32 3.88
C HIS A 21 18.68 9.90 4.19
N ILE A 22 17.62 9.45 3.50
CA ILE A 22 16.24 9.87 3.79
C ILE A 22 15.77 9.17 5.06
N ILE A 23 16.00 7.86 5.17
CA ILE A 23 15.65 7.08 6.38
C ILE A 23 16.36 7.66 7.60
N ASP A 24 17.67 7.90 7.51
CA ASP A 24 18.48 8.45 8.59
C ASP A 24 17.96 9.83 9.03
N ALA A 25 17.62 10.70 8.07
CA ALA A 25 17.00 11.99 8.36
C ALA A 25 15.67 11.83 9.11
N LEU A 26 14.77 10.96 8.65
CA LEU A 26 13.49 10.71 9.32
C LEU A 26 13.67 10.15 10.75
N THR A 27 14.65 9.29 10.97
CA THR A 27 14.96 8.70 12.29
C THR A 27 15.66 9.67 13.25
N SER A 28 16.23 10.77 12.74
CA SER A 28 16.93 11.77 13.57
C SER A 28 16.01 12.64 14.42
N VAL A 29 14.69 12.53 14.23
CA VAL A 29 13.69 13.30 14.96
C VAL A 29 12.58 12.39 15.50
N SER A 30 11.94 12.83 16.57
CA SER A 30 10.73 12.18 17.08
C SER A 30 9.49 12.59 16.28
N TRP A 31 8.58 11.65 16.05
CA TRP A 31 7.31 11.84 15.36
C TRP A 31 6.14 11.72 16.35
N PRO A 32 5.12 12.60 16.26
CA PRO A 32 3.88 12.42 17.01
C PRO A 32 3.22 11.09 16.68
N GLU A 33 2.50 10.53 17.66
CA GLU A 33 1.70 9.30 17.51
C GLU A 33 0.64 9.41 16.40
N GLN A 34 0.13 10.62 16.18
CA GLN A 34 -0.88 10.90 15.17
C GLN A 34 -0.65 12.28 14.55
N MET A 35 -0.61 12.33 13.22
CA MET A 35 -0.58 13.57 12.46
C MET A 35 -1.60 13.55 11.32
N ASP A 36 -2.11 14.73 10.97
CA ASP A 36 -2.82 14.95 9.72
C ASP A 36 -1.84 15.06 8.54
N LYS A 37 -2.37 14.85 7.33
CA LYS A 37 -1.57 14.73 6.10
C LYS A 37 -0.68 15.94 5.80
N GLU A 38 -1.25 17.15 5.80
CA GLU A 38 -0.51 18.36 5.41
C GLU A 38 0.59 18.73 6.41
N PRO A 39 0.34 18.72 7.74
CA PRO A 39 1.41 18.86 8.73
C PRO A 39 2.49 17.79 8.62
N PHE A 40 2.10 16.54 8.36
CA PHE A 40 3.03 15.42 8.19
C PHE A 40 3.96 15.62 6.99
N ILE A 41 3.42 15.96 5.82
CA ILE A 41 4.19 16.27 4.61
C ILE A 41 5.11 17.47 4.84
N THR A 42 4.63 18.49 5.54
CA THR A 42 5.42 19.68 5.89
C THR A 42 6.64 19.29 6.74
N LYS A 43 6.44 18.44 7.76
CA LYS A 43 7.52 17.94 8.61
C LYS A 43 8.52 17.07 7.85
N ILE A 44 8.07 16.21 6.94
CA ILE A 44 8.97 15.43 6.06
C ILE A 44 9.90 16.37 5.28
N LYS A 45 9.35 17.44 4.69
CA LYS A 45 10.13 18.43 3.94
C LYS A 45 11.07 19.24 4.83
N GLN A 46 10.72 19.50 6.08
CA GLN A 46 11.62 20.17 7.03
C GLN A 46 12.84 19.30 7.36
N VAL A 47 12.61 18.01 7.60
CA VAL A 47 13.65 17.04 7.97
C VAL A 47 14.50 16.64 6.76
N SER A 48 13.92 16.62 5.56
CA SER A 48 14.62 16.33 4.31
C SER A 48 14.28 17.36 3.22
N PRO A 49 14.89 18.56 3.23
CA PRO A 49 14.51 19.71 2.37
C PRO A 49 14.59 19.49 0.86
N LYS A 50 15.39 18.53 0.39
CA LYS A 50 15.58 18.20 -1.03
C LYS A 50 14.91 16.89 -1.45
N ILE A 51 13.97 16.40 -0.64
CA ILE A 51 13.29 15.14 -0.91
C ILE A 51 12.49 15.22 -2.21
N LYS A 52 12.65 14.23 -3.08
CA LYS A 52 11.87 14.12 -4.32
C LYS A 52 10.44 13.69 -3.99
N LYS A 53 9.46 14.20 -4.75
CA LYS A 53 8.03 13.87 -4.60
C LYS A 53 7.78 12.37 -4.45
N ARG A 54 8.41 11.53 -5.27
CA ARG A 54 8.25 10.06 -5.21
C ARG A 54 8.52 9.47 -3.82
N TYR A 55 9.48 10.03 -3.07
CA TYR A 55 9.81 9.53 -1.74
C TYR A 55 8.84 10.08 -0.69
N ILE A 56 8.33 11.30 -0.86
CA ILE A 56 7.22 11.80 -0.06
C ILE A 56 6.02 10.87 -0.22
N ASP A 57 5.66 10.53 -1.47
CA ASP A 57 4.50 9.66 -1.76
C ASP A 57 4.68 8.26 -1.14
N MET A 58 5.90 7.71 -1.15
CA MET A 58 6.21 6.43 -0.47
C MET A 58 6.12 6.54 1.05
N ILE A 59 6.62 7.62 1.67
CA ILE A 59 6.58 7.83 3.13
C ILE A 59 5.14 8.05 3.60
N VAL A 60 4.47 9.06 3.01
CA VAL A 60 3.12 8.95 2.48
C VAL A 60 2.29 7.71 2.85
N GLU A 61 2.33 6.81 1.87
CA GLU A 61 1.68 5.52 1.82
C GLU A 61 2.08 4.62 3.00
N ALA A 62 3.39 4.52 3.29
CA ALA A 62 3.91 3.66 4.35
C ALA A 62 3.36 4.05 5.73
N ALA A 63 3.43 5.35 6.07
CA ALA A 63 2.97 5.88 7.34
C ALA A 63 1.45 5.72 7.52
N GLY A 64 0.69 5.93 6.45
CA GLY A 64 -0.76 5.73 6.47
C GLY A 64 -1.15 4.26 6.62
N LEU A 65 -0.44 3.38 5.93
CA LEU A 65 -0.64 1.94 5.98
C LEU A 65 -0.33 1.38 7.37
N THR A 66 0.85 1.69 7.92
CA THR A 66 1.25 1.12 9.21
C THR A 66 0.45 1.71 10.37
N TRP A 67 0.05 2.99 10.30
CA TRP A 67 -0.91 3.55 11.25
C TRP A 67 -2.26 2.82 11.21
N TYR A 68 -2.77 2.52 10.00
CA TYR A 68 -3.98 1.72 9.85
C TYR A 68 -3.81 0.30 10.42
N GLN A 69 -2.65 -0.32 10.18
CA GLN A 69 -2.30 -1.65 10.69
C GLN A 69 -2.03 -1.69 12.19
N GLU A 70 -1.87 -0.57 12.89
CA GLU A 70 -1.70 -0.53 14.35
C GLU A 70 -3.02 -0.32 15.12
N LYS A 71 -4.09 0.10 14.43
CA LYS A 71 -5.42 0.28 15.06
C LYS A 71 -5.94 -0.99 15.74
N ASN A 72 -6.86 -0.82 16.70
CA ASN A 72 -7.56 -1.95 17.31
C ASN A 72 -8.19 -2.86 16.25
N SER A 73 -8.12 -4.17 16.46
CA SER A 73 -8.60 -5.19 15.50
C SER A 73 -10.09 -5.06 15.17
N SER A 74 -10.87 -4.42 16.04
CA SER A 74 -12.29 -4.11 15.83
C SER A 74 -12.54 -3.04 14.76
N GLU A 75 -11.55 -2.18 14.46
CA GLU A 75 -11.67 -1.10 13.47
C GLU A 75 -11.06 -1.46 12.11
N LYS A 76 -10.38 -2.62 12.02
CA LYS A 76 -9.72 -3.09 10.81
C LYS A 76 -10.63 -3.94 9.95
N ILE A 77 -10.54 -3.74 8.65
CA ILE A 77 -11.09 -4.66 7.66
C ILE A 77 -10.24 -5.93 7.74
N LYS A 78 -10.88 -7.10 7.88
CA LYS A 78 -10.19 -8.40 7.94
C LYS A 78 -10.03 -9.07 6.58
N ILE A 79 -10.98 -8.84 5.68
CA ILE A 79 -11.01 -9.43 4.35
C ILE A 79 -11.28 -8.34 3.33
N LEU A 80 -10.37 -8.19 2.36
CA LEU A 80 -10.55 -7.33 1.20
C LEU A 80 -10.75 -8.21 -0.04
N VAL A 81 -11.94 -8.11 -0.64
CA VAL A 81 -12.25 -8.78 -1.92
C VAL A 81 -11.91 -7.82 -3.05
N SER A 82 -10.92 -8.18 -3.89
CA SER A 82 -10.43 -7.30 -4.95
C SER A 82 -9.91 -8.09 -6.16
N ASP A 83 -9.39 -7.40 -7.17
CA ASP A 83 -8.65 -8.00 -8.30
C ASP A 83 -7.20 -8.42 -7.93
N ALA A 84 -6.85 -8.38 -6.64
CA ALA A 84 -5.50 -8.62 -6.13
C ALA A 84 -4.40 -7.73 -6.75
N ALA A 85 -4.75 -6.48 -7.12
CA ALA A 85 -3.75 -5.49 -7.49
C ALA A 85 -2.71 -5.30 -6.36
N LYS A 86 -1.43 -5.11 -6.74
CA LYS A 86 -0.30 -5.00 -5.80
C LYS A 86 -0.48 -3.92 -4.73
N GLN A 87 -1.25 -2.87 -5.02
CA GLN A 87 -1.57 -1.79 -4.08
C GLN A 87 -2.39 -2.25 -2.86
N PHE A 88 -3.05 -3.42 -2.93
CA PHE A 88 -3.82 -3.98 -1.82
C PHE A 88 -2.99 -4.88 -0.90
N SER A 89 -1.76 -5.22 -1.30
CA SER A 89 -0.88 -6.07 -0.53
C SER A 89 -0.59 -5.48 0.84
N GLY A 90 -0.84 -6.26 1.89
CA GLY A 90 -0.57 -5.86 3.27
C GLY A 90 -1.60 -4.91 3.89
N ILE A 91 -2.61 -4.40 3.16
CA ILE A 91 -3.63 -3.52 3.76
C ILE A 91 -4.42 -4.25 4.86
N THR A 92 -4.78 -5.51 4.60
CA THR A 92 -5.61 -6.33 5.49
C THR A 92 -4.98 -7.71 5.68
N GLU A 93 -5.48 -8.47 6.65
CA GLU A 93 -5.05 -9.83 6.96
C GLU A 93 -5.30 -10.79 5.79
N LEU A 94 -6.48 -10.72 5.17
CA LEU A 94 -6.88 -11.61 4.10
C LEU A 94 -7.24 -10.85 2.82
N ASN A 95 -6.55 -11.16 1.73
CA ASN A 95 -6.89 -10.67 0.38
C ASN A 95 -7.57 -11.79 -0.41
N ALA A 96 -8.84 -11.60 -0.73
CA ALA A 96 -9.65 -12.54 -1.50
C ALA A 96 -9.82 -12.06 -2.95
N LEU A 97 -9.81 -13.00 -3.89
CA LEU A 97 -10.07 -12.71 -5.30
C LEU A 97 -11.56 -12.46 -5.54
N CYS A 98 -11.86 -11.41 -6.30
CA CYS A 98 -13.22 -11.04 -6.66
C CYS A 98 -13.69 -11.87 -7.87
N TRP A 99 -14.73 -12.68 -7.68
CA TRP A 99 -15.30 -13.53 -8.74
C TRP A 99 -15.81 -12.74 -9.97
N ILE A 100 -16.21 -11.49 -9.80
CA ILE A 100 -16.61 -10.61 -10.92
C ILE A 100 -15.41 -10.27 -11.81
N HIS A 101 -14.23 -10.08 -11.22
CA HIS A 101 -13.00 -9.90 -11.99
C HIS A 101 -12.59 -11.19 -12.72
N GLU A 102 -12.84 -12.34 -12.10
CA GLU A 102 -12.62 -13.65 -12.72
C GLU A 102 -13.53 -13.89 -13.94
N GLU A 103 -14.80 -13.48 -13.88
CA GLU A 103 -15.77 -13.57 -15.00
C GLU A 103 -15.27 -12.89 -16.28
N ARG A 104 -14.63 -11.72 -16.14
CA ARG A 104 -14.04 -10.99 -17.26
C ARG A 104 -12.93 -11.79 -17.96
N HIS A 105 -12.16 -12.57 -17.21
CA HIS A 105 -11.12 -13.40 -17.80
C HIS A 105 -11.71 -14.52 -18.66
N TYR A 106 -12.83 -15.13 -18.24
CA TYR A 106 -13.52 -16.15 -19.02
C TYR A 106 -14.04 -15.64 -20.37
N LYS A 107 -14.54 -14.40 -20.45
CA LYS A 107 -14.98 -13.78 -21.71
C LYS A 107 -13.87 -13.63 -22.76
N ASN A 108 -12.62 -13.58 -22.32
CA ASN A 108 -11.46 -13.41 -23.20
C ASN A 108 -10.75 -14.73 -23.51
N LEU A 109 -11.28 -15.87 -23.06
CA LEU A 109 -10.69 -17.16 -23.36
C LEU A 109 -10.86 -17.50 -24.84
N ILE A 110 -9.74 -17.88 -25.47
CA ILE A 110 -9.72 -18.35 -26.85
C ILE A 110 -9.62 -19.87 -26.80
N PRO A 111 -10.64 -20.64 -27.24
CA PRO A 111 -10.56 -22.09 -27.24
C PRO A 111 -9.49 -22.57 -28.23
N ILE A 112 -8.57 -23.40 -27.74
CA ILE A 112 -7.49 -23.97 -28.56
C ILE A 112 -7.96 -25.25 -29.29
N PHE A 113 -8.77 -26.07 -28.62
CA PHE A 113 -9.29 -27.32 -29.18
C PHE A 113 -10.47 -27.08 -30.12
N ASP A 114 -10.46 -27.76 -31.27
CA ASP A 114 -11.48 -27.59 -32.31
C ASP A 114 -12.89 -28.00 -31.86
N LEU A 115 -13.00 -28.94 -30.91
CA LEU A 115 -14.27 -29.31 -30.29
C LEU A 115 -14.92 -28.10 -29.61
N HIS A 116 -14.15 -27.32 -28.85
CA HIS A 116 -14.65 -26.16 -28.11
C HIS A 116 -14.86 -24.94 -29.02
N LYS A 117 -14.03 -24.75 -30.07
CA LYS A 117 -14.26 -23.71 -31.08
C LYS A 117 -15.63 -23.85 -31.76
N LYS A 118 -16.09 -25.08 -32.01
CA LYS A 118 -17.40 -25.36 -32.63
C LYS A 118 -18.58 -25.01 -31.72
N GLN A 119 -18.39 -24.95 -30.40
CA GLN A 119 -19.43 -24.67 -29.42
C GLN A 119 -19.66 -23.16 -29.17
N LEU A 120 -18.70 -22.29 -29.55
CA LEU A 120 -18.82 -20.83 -29.42
C LEU A 120 -19.46 -20.14 -30.64
N LYS A 121 -20.28 -20.86 -31.41
CA LYS A 121 -21.01 -20.30 -32.56
C LYS A 121 -22.30 -19.63 -32.15
#